data_AF-A0A2P4SQI9-F1
#
_entry.id   AF-A0A2P4SQI9-F1
#
_cell.length_a   1.000
_cell.length_b   1.000
_cell.length_c   1.000
_cell.angle_alpha   90.00
_cell.angle_beta   90.00
_cell.angle_gamma   90.00
#
_symmetry.space_group_name_H-M   'P 1'
#
loop_
_entity.id
_entity.type
_entity.pdbx_description
1 polymer ?
#
loop_
_entity_poly.entity_id
_entity_poly.type
_entity_poly.pdbx_seq_one_letter_code
_entity_poly.pdbx_strand_id
1 'polypeptide(L)'
;MREHSIFVLSFQILQEEPYVMFKKSDKPLYGNDRFEGYCIDLLRELSTILGFSYEIRLVEDGKYGAQEDASGQWNGMVRELIDHVKIEKDSLLTLTL
;
A
#
# COMPACT_ATOMS: atom_id res chain seq x y z
N MET A 1 26.94 -7.35 15.94
CA MET A 1 25.50 -7.67 16.13
C MET A 1 24.75 -6.67 15.29
N ARG A 2 24.13 -7.11 14.18
CA ARG A 2 23.40 -6.20 13.28
C ARG A 2 22.09 -5.83 13.99
N GLU A 3 21.85 -4.54 14.18
CA GLU A 3 20.54 -4.04 14.59
C GLU A 3 19.48 -4.68 13.69
N HIS A 4 18.56 -5.41 14.30
CA HIS A 4 17.36 -5.87 13.63
C HIS A 4 16.52 -4.63 13.36
N SER A 5 16.86 -3.90 12.31
CA SER A 5 16.01 -2.84 11.77
C SER A 5 14.67 -3.50 11.50
N ILE A 6 13.65 -3.11 12.26
CA ILE A 6 12.29 -3.60 12.03
C ILE A 6 11.92 -3.13 10.63
N PHE A 7 11.93 -4.05 9.66
CA PHE A 7 11.55 -3.73 8.30
C PHE A 7 10.05 -3.47 8.28
N VAL A 8 9.67 -2.20 8.13
CA VAL A 8 8.29 -1.76 7.93
C VAL A 8 8.07 -1.61 6.44
N LEU A 9 7.19 -2.44 5.87
CA LEU A 9 6.82 -2.38 4.46
C LEU A 9 5.59 -1.48 4.28
N SER A 10 5.65 -0.60 3.30
CA SER A 10 4.51 0.23 2.90
C SER A 10 3.77 -0.42 1.75
N PHE A 11 2.49 -0.69 1.92
CA PHE A 11 1.61 -1.18 0.87
C PHE A 11 0.65 -0.08 0.43
N GLN A 12 0.76 0.30 -0.84
CA GLN A 12 -0.19 1.20 -1.48
C GLN A 12 -1.28 0.35 -2.13
N ILE A 13 -2.53 0.57 -1.74
CA ILE A 13 -3.64 -0.32 -2.08
C ILE A 13 -4.82 0.49 -2.65
N LEU A 14 -5.49 -0.06 -3.66
CA LEU A 14 -6.74 0.45 -4.18
C LEU A 14 -7.95 -0.20 -3.49
N GLN A 15 -8.98 0.60 -3.18
CA GLN A 15 -10.23 0.06 -2.64
C GLN A 15 -11.00 -0.66 -3.75
N GLU A 16 -11.07 -2.00 -3.66
CA GLU A 16 -11.84 -2.85 -4.55
C GLU A 16 -12.53 -3.97 -3.78
N GLU A 17 -13.85 -4.04 -3.86
CA GLU A 17 -14.63 -5.15 -3.28
C GLU A 17 -14.48 -6.41 -4.14
N PRO A 18 -14.22 -7.60 -3.56
CA PRO A 18 -14.11 -7.94 -2.13
C PRO A 18 -12.67 -8.02 -1.59
N TYR A 19 -11.70 -7.50 -2.33
CA TYR A 19 -10.27 -7.66 -2.03
C TYR A 19 -9.78 -6.71 -0.93
N VAL A 20 -10.23 -5.45 -0.96
CA VAL A 20 -9.82 -4.36 -0.07
C VAL A 20 -10.99 -3.41 0.13
N MET A 21 -11.48 -3.33 1.36
CA MET A 21 -12.65 -2.55 1.75
C MET A 21 -12.40 -1.87 3.08
N PHE A 22 -13.12 -0.79 3.35
CA PHE A 22 -13.20 -0.26 4.70
C PHE A 22 -14.03 -1.18 5.58
N LYS A 23 -13.46 -1.51 6.74
CA LYS A 23 -14.13 -2.32 7.74
C LYS A 23 -15.29 -1.56 8.36
N LYS A 24 -16.49 -2.15 8.33
CA LYS A 24 -17.67 -1.59 9.00
C LYS A 24 -17.55 -1.79 10.52
N SER A 25 -17.45 -0.70 11.28
CA SER A 25 -17.38 -0.76 12.75
C SER A 25 -18.02 0.47 13.39
N ASP A 26 -18.70 0.25 14.51
CA ASP A 26 -19.24 1.32 15.36
C ASP A 26 -18.15 1.99 16.22
N LYS A 27 -16.94 1.41 16.25
CA LYS A 27 -15.79 1.93 16.98
C LYS A 27 -14.79 2.57 16.01
N PRO A 28 -14.07 3.63 16.43
CA PRO A 28 -13.01 4.19 15.62
C PRO A 28 -11.88 3.15 15.47
N LEU A 29 -11.50 2.88 14.22
CA LEU A 29 -10.41 2.01 13.84
C LEU A 29 -9.22 2.86 13.37
N TYR A 30 -8.00 2.40 13.62
CA TYR A 30 -6.77 3.12 13.31
C TYR A 30 -5.78 2.24 12.57
N GLY A 31 -4.91 2.86 11.75
CA GLY A 31 -3.90 2.14 10.98
C GLY A 31 -4.52 1.10 10.04
N ASN A 32 -3.96 -0.11 10.09
CA ASN A 32 -4.33 -1.25 9.23
C ASN A 32 -5.71 -1.84 9.58
N ASP A 33 -6.18 -1.68 10.82
CA ASP A 33 -7.44 -2.28 11.27
C ASP A 33 -8.68 -1.68 10.59
N ARG A 34 -8.50 -0.53 9.93
CA ARG A 34 -9.53 0.15 9.13
C ARG A 34 -9.91 -0.62 7.87
N PHE A 35 -9.09 -1.59 7.45
CA PHE A 35 -9.25 -2.31 6.20
C PHE A 35 -9.61 -3.77 6.43
N GLU A 36 -10.43 -4.33 5.54
CA GLU A 36 -10.78 -5.75 5.48
C GLU A 36 -10.86 -6.22 4.02
N GLY A 37 -10.81 -7.54 3.80
CA GLY A 37 -10.87 -8.14 2.48
C GLY A 37 -9.75 -9.15 2.24
N TYR A 38 -9.84 -9.87 1.14
CA TYR A 38 -8.94 -10.99 0.85
C TYR A 38 -7.44 -10.60 0.85
N CYS A 39 -7.10 -9.44 0.26
CA CYS A 39 -5.70 -8.98 0.21
C CYS A 39 -5.19 -8.57 1.60
N ILE A 40 -6.06 -8.06 2.47
CA ILE A 40 -5.70 -7.67 3.84
C ILE A 40 -5.40 -8.91 4.69
N ASP A 41 -6.22 -9.95 4.55
CA ASP A 41 -6.00 -11.21 5.26
C ASP A 41 -4.71 -11.91 4.77
N LEU A 42 -4.46 -11.91 3.45
CA LEU A 42 -3.22 -12.42 2.88
C LEU A 42 -1.98 -11.68 3.42
N LEU A 43 -2.02 -10.35 3.47
CA LEU A 43 -0.91 -9.55 4.01
C LEU A 43 -0.64 -9.85 5.49
N ARG A 44 -1.70 -10.08 6.29
CA ARG A 44 -1.57 -10.46 7.70
C ARG A 44 -0.90 -11.83 7.87
N GLU A 45 -1.28 -12.80 7.05
CA GLU A 45 -0.65 -14.13 7.06
C GLU A 45 0.83 -14.04 6.62
N LEU A 46 1.11 -13.29 5.56
CA LEU A 46 2.48 -13.07 5.08
C LEU A 46 3.34 -12.36 6.13
N SER A 47 2.82 -11.33 6.81
CA SER A 47 3.53 -10.63 7.86
C SER A 47 3.85 -11.54 9.04
N THR A 48 2.94 -12.46 9.36
CA THR A 48 3.11 -13.45 10.43
C THR A 48 4.17 -14.49 10.07
N ILE A 49 4.17 -14.98 8.82
CA ILE A 49 5.13 -15.99 8.34
C ILE A 49 6.54 -15.41 8.21
N LEU A 50 6.66 -14.20 7.66
CA LEU A 50 7.95 -13.58 7.33
C LEU A 50 8.49 -12.65 8.43
N GLY A 51 7.67 -12.29 9.42
CA GLY A 51 8.07 -11.48 10.57
C GLY A 51 8.31 -10.00 10.27
N PHE A 52 7.70 -9.45 9.21
CA PHE A 52 7.78 -8.02 8.91
C PHE A 52 6.59 -7.26 9.52
N SER A 53 6.79 -5.97 9.75
CA SER A 53 5.69 -5.04 10.04
C SER A 53 5.27 -4.34 8.76
N TYR A 54 4.02 -3.91 8.66
CA TYR A 54 3.56 -3.20 7.46
C TYR A 54 2.53 -2.14 7.79
N GLU A 55 2.39 -1.18 6.87
CA GLU A 55 1.34 -0.17 6.89
C GLU A 55 0.60 -0.15 5.56
N ILE A 56 -0.71 0.06 5.62
CA ILE A 56 -1.57 0.20 4.45
C ILE A 56 -1.88 1.67 4.22
N ARG A 57 -1.58 2.14 3.01
CA ARG A 57 -1.97 3.45 2.50
C ARG A 57 -2.92 3.28 1.32
N LEU A 58 -3.97 4.09 1.31
CA LEU A 58 -4.88 4.20 0.16
C LEU A 58 -4.29 5.17 -0.85
N VAL A 59 -4.45 4.84 -2.13
CA VAL A 59 -4.18 5.75 -3.23
C VAL A 59 -5.15 6.92 -3.17
N GLU A 60 -4.63 8.14 -3.02
CA GLU A 60 -5.45 9.35 -2.84
C GLU A 60 -6.41 9.57 -4.03
N ASP A 61 -6.01 9.17 -5.23
CA ASP A 61 -6.76 9.39 -6.47
C ASP A 61 -7.74 8.25 -6.82
N GLY A 62 -7.68 7.10 -6.12
CA GLY A 62 -8.52 5.93 -6.44
C GLY A 62 -8.33 5.38 -7.86
N LYS A 63 -7.18 5.62 -8.49
CA LYS A 63 -6.87 5.25 -9.88
C LYS A 63 -5.57 4.45 -9.93
N TYR A 64 -5.56 3.35 -10.69
CA TYR A 64 -4.32 2.63 -11.04
C TYR A 64 -3.32 3.55 -11.74
N GLY A 65 -3.84 4.41 -12.63
CA GLY A 65 -3.06 5.32 -13.44
C GLY A 65 -3.55 5.29 -14.87
N ALA A 66 -3.97 6.45 -15.35
CA ALA A 66 -4.23 6.73 -16.75
C ALA A 66 -3.19 7.74 -17.21
N GLN A 67 -2.69 7.56 -18.43
CA GLN A 67 -1.89 8.59 -19.07
C GLN A 67 -2.82 9.73 -19.46
N GLU A 68 -2.51 10.96 -19.05
CA GLU A 68 -3.22 12.13 -19.56
C GLU A 68 -2.77 12.38 -21.00
N ASP A 69 -3.72 12.27 -21.94
CA ASP A 69 -3.49 12.44 -23.38
C ASP A 69 -2.88 13.80 -23.74
N ALA A 70 -3.13 14.84 -22.92
CA ALA A 70 -2.68 16.21 -23.16
C ALA A 70 -1.28 16.52 -22.61
N SER A 71 -0.87 15.89 -21.51
CA SER A 71 0.38 16.19 -20.80
C SER A 71 1.42 15.08 -20.92
N GLY A 72 1.01 13.89 -21.39
CA GLY A 72 1.83 12.68 -21.41
C GLY A 72 2.20 12.16 -20.02
N GLN A 73 1.67 12.77 -18.95
CA GLN A 73 1.95 12.40 -17.58
C GLN A 73 1.03 11.28 -17.12
N TRP A 74 1.60 10.30 -16.43
CA TRP A 74 0.82 9.31 -15.71
C TRP A 74 0.24 9.93 -14.45
N ASN A 75 -0.96 9.50 -14.04
CA ASN A 75 -1.57 9.78 -12.73
C ASN A 75 -1.68 8.49 -11.89
N GLY A 76 -2.28 8.56 -10.69
CA GLY A 76 -2.57 7.39 -9.85
C GLY A 76 -1.33 6.61 -9.37
N MET A 77 -1.49 5.31 -9.12
CA MET A 77 -0.39 4.44 -8.65
C MET A 77 0.82 4.43 -9.57
N VAL A 78 0.62 4.51 -10.89
CA VAL A 78 1.74 4.59 -11.85
C VAL A 78 2.54 5.89 -11.66
N ARG A 79 1.89 7.01 -11.37
CA ARG A 79 2.60 8.26 -11.10
C ARG A 79 3.39 8.18 -9.80
N GLU A 80 2.76 7.66 -8.74
CA GLU A 80 3.42 7.47 -7.45
C GLU A 80 4.65 6.56 -7.61
N LEU A 81 4.57 5.48 -8.39
CA LEU A 81 5.72 4.63 -8.70
C LEU A 81 6.81 5.38 -9.50
N ILE A 82 6.45 6.14 -10.53
CA ILE A 82 7.43 6.91 -11.33
C ILE A 82 8.15 7.97 -10.49
N ASP A 83 7.42 8.65 -9.61
CA ASP A 83 7.99 9.67 -8.73
C ASP A 83 8.82 9.05 -7.59
N HIS A 84 8.42 7.90 -7.02
CA HIS A 84 9.21 7.20 -5.99
C HIS A 84 10.47 6.52 -6.56
N VAL A 85 10.40 5.93 -7.77
CA VAL A 85 11.57 5.35 -8.46
C VAL A 85 12.63 6.43 -8.75
N LYS A 86 12.22 7.70 -8.86
CA LYS A 86 13.16 8.83 -9.01
C LYS A 86 13.82 9.28 -7.71
N ILE A 87 13.26 8.98 -6.54
CA ILE A 87 13.71 9.55 -5.26
C ILE A 87 14.49 8.54 -4.39
N GLU A 88 14.22 7.24 -4.45
CA GLU A 88 14.83 6.28 -3.51
C GLU A 88 15.72 5.22 -4.17
N LYS A 89 17.03 5.48 -4.21
CA LYS A 89 18.04 4.41 -4.26
C LYS A 89 18.23 3.71 -2.90
N ASP A 90 17.61 4.21 -1.84
CA ASP A 90 17.78 3.69 -0.48
C ASP A 90 16.41 3.45 0.22
N SER A 91 16.03 2.17 0.29
CA SER A 91 15.47 1.53 1.50
C SER A 91 13.98 1.59 1.88
N LEU A 92 13.02 1.71 0.97
CA LEU A 92 11.65 1.22 1.22
C LEU A 92 11.11 0.44 0.01
N LEU A 93 10.88 -0.87 0.20
CA LEU A 93 10.20 -1.70 -0.79
C LEU A 93 8.70 -1.38 -0.75
N THR A 94 8.29 -0.36 -1.52
CA THR A 94 6.87 -0.08 -1.75
C THR A 94 6.32 -1.14 -2.70
N LEU A 95 5.38 -1.95 -2.20
CA LEU A 95 4.66 -2.94 -3.00
C LEU A 95 3.27 -2.39 -3.33
N THR A 96 2.98 -2.30 -4.62
CA THR A 96 1.67 -1.98 -5.15
C THR A 96 0.94 -3.28 -5.45
N LEU A 97 -0.22 -3.49 -4.83
CA LEU A 97 -1.09 -4.66 -5.01
C LEU A 97 -2.42 -4.23 -5.62
#